data_AF-A0A836Q4E3-F1
#
_entry.id   AF-A0A836Q4E3-F1
#
_cell.length_a   1.000
_cell.length_b   1.000
_cell.length_c   1.000
_cell.angle_alpha   90.00
_cell.angle_beta   90.00
_cell.angle_gamma   90.00
#
_symmetry.space_group_name_H-M   'P 1'
#
loop_
_entity.id
_entity.type
_entity.pdbx_description
1 polymer ?
#
loop_
_entity_poly.entity_id
_entity_poly.type
_entity_poly.pdbx_seq_one_letter_code
_entity_poly.pdbx_strand_id
1 'polypeptide(L)'
;MKLNFVLAMPFSFAIVAGIAVLPGSADEYSIAVTKYSEGNYAEALQHFAKAAQSQPKSWKVQYQLANTQLQLKEIEKAKKSYQKCLSLNPPADTKANCQRAIDYLNNPPQPAAPAPYRPSLYQRSSSSSSSSSSDAGAPSAAEREKEAARARITREGEAEIQKMKAEEEERLKAAQASTNRSWIHADGSIQTHLSESEEAEFKKEVARKEAAIRDRMQRQLNSIK
;
A
#
# COMPACT_ATOMS: atom_id res chain seq x y z
N MET A 1 -64.68 44.56 42.61
CA MET A 1 -64.18 45.32 41.44
C MET A 1 -63.18 44.45 40.71
N LYS A 2 -63.50 44.07 39.46
CA LYS A 2 -62.62 43.31 38.57
C LYS A 2 -61.75 44.32 37.81
N LEU A 3 -60.43 44.19 37.88
CA LEU A 3 -59.51 45.00 37.07
C LEU A 3 -58.63 44.06 36.25
N ASN A 4 -58.99 43.91 34.97
CA ASN A 4 -58.15 43.31 33.95
C ASN A 4 -57.14 44.36 33.49
N PHE A 5 -55.85 44.02 33.50
CA PHE A 5 -54.85 44.75 32.74
C PHE A 5 -54.05 43.74 31.89
N VAL A 6 -54.24 43.85 30.58
CA VAL A 6 -53.48 43.16 29.55
C VAL A 6 -52.23 44.00 29.28
N LEU A 7 -51.06 43.39 29.33
CA LEU A 7 -49.86 43.92 28.67
C LEU A 7 -49.09 42.78 28.01
N ALA A 8 -49.17 42.74 26.69
CA ALA A 8 -48.32 41.92 25.84
C ALA A 8 -46.99 42.65 25.61
N MET A 9 -45.86 41.95 25.74
CA MET A 9 -44.64 42.17 24.94
C MET A 9 -43.77 40.88 24.96
N PRO A 10 -43.18 40.47 23.82
CA PRO A 10 -42.41 39.25 23.69
C PRO A 10 -40.96 39.47 24.13
N PHE A 11 -40.45 38.62 25.04
CA PHE A 11 -39.02 38.58 25.33
C PHE A 11 -38.28 37.79 24.25
N SER A 12 -37.78 38.51 23.25
CA SER A 12 -36.58 38.13 22.51
C SER A 12 -35.33 38.50 23.32
N PHE A 13 -34.21 37.83 23.00
CA PHE A 13 -32.89 37.75 23.68
C PHE A 13 -32.82 36.60 24.72
N ALA A 14 -31.91 35.63 24.62
CA ALA A 14 -30.55 35.73 24.13
C ALA A 14 -30.11 34.52 23.28
N ILE A 15 -29.46 34.85 22.16
CA ILE A 15 -28.49 33.98 21.48
C ILE A 15 -27.28 33.82 22.42
N VAL A 16 -26.53 32.73 22.21
CA VAL A 16 -25.17 32.44 22.69
C VAL A 16 -25.12 31.65 24.01
N ALA A 17 -25.56 30.39 23.96
CA ALA A 17 -24.85 29.37 24.73
C ALA A 17 -23.53 29.10 24.00
N GLY A 18 -22.48 29.75 24.48
CA GLY A 18 -21.15 29.73 23.88
C GLY A 18 -20.67 28.32 23.64
N ILE A 19 -20.33 28.03 22.38
CA ILE A 19 -19.34 27.01 22.08
C ILE A 19 -18.04 27.60 22.63
N ALA A 20 -17.73 27.22 23.87
CA ALA A 20 -16.39 27.32 24.40
C ALA A 20 -15.52 26.43 23.50
N VAL A 21 -14.99 27.00 22.41
CA VAL A 21 -13.85 26.45 21.69
C VAL A 21 -12.69 26.60 22.66
N LEU A 22 -12.53 25.60 23.51
CA LEU A 22 -11.31 25.42 24.28
C LEU A 22 -10.17 25.18 23.29
N PRO A 23 -9.14 26.03 23.27
CA PRO A 23 -7.95 25.74 22.50
C PRO A 23 -7.20 24.58 23.18
N GLY A 24 -6.99 23.47 22.46
CA GLY A 24 -5.90 22.53 22.78
C GLY A 24 -6.24 21.08 23.17
N SER A 25 -7.43 20.54 22.93
CA SER A 25 -7.59 19.07 22.93
C SER A 25 -7.19 18.54 21.55
N ALA A 26 -6.06 17.85 21.45
CA ALA A 26 -5.71 17.14 20.21
C ALA A 26 -6.88 16.24 19.78
N ASP A 27 -7.35 16.42 18.54
CA ASP A 27 -8.44 15.60 17.98
C ASP A 27 -8.05 14.12 18.09
N GLU A 28 -8.90 13.30 18.71
CA GLU A 28 -8.72 11.85 18.84
C GLU A 28 -8.40 11.22 17.48
N TYR A 29 -8.95 11.77 16.39
CA TYR A 29 -8.60 11.36 15.03
C TYR A 29 -7.13 11.63 14.68
N SER A 30 -6.61 12.80 15.04
CA SER A 30 -5.20 13.16 14.77
C SER A 30 -4.25 12.28 15.58
N ILE A 31 -4.55 12.04 16.85
CA ILE A 31 -3.75 11.12 17.70
C ILE A 31 -3.77 9.72 17.08
N ALA A 32 -4.94 9.24 16.67
CA ALA A 32 -5.07 7.93 16.05
C ALA A 32 -4.25 7.80 14.76
N VAL A 33 -4.25 8.82 13.91
CA VAL A 33 -3.43 8.86 12.68
C VAL A 33 -1.94 8.82 13.01
N THR A 34 -1.49 9.58 14.00
CA THR A 34 -0.09 9.54 14.46
C THR A 34 0.28 8.14 14.94
N LYS A 35 -0.52 7.56 15.84
CA LYS A 35 -0.30 6.19 16.35
C LYS A 35 -0.32 5.14 15.25
N TYR A 36 -1.19 5.30 14.25
CA TYR A 36 -1.23 4.43 13.09
C TYR A 36 0.07 4.53 12.28
N SER A 37 0.57 5.74 12.03
CA SER A 37 1.81 5.95 11.29
C SER A 37 3.06 5.44 12.02
N GLU A 38 3.03 5.40 13.35
CA GLU A 38 4.06 4.79 14.20
C GLU A 38 4.01 3.25 14.18
N GLY A 39 3.01 2.64 13.54
CA GLY A 39 2.77 1.19 13.58
C GLY A 39 2.12 0.71 14.89
N ASN A 40 1.76 1.62 15.79
CA ASN A 40 1.10 1.35 17.06
C ASN A 40 -0.40 1.13 16.85
N TYR A 41 -0.77 0.11 16.09
CA TYR A 41 -2.14 -0.12 15.63
C TYR A 41 -3.14 -0.37 16.78
N ALA A 42 -2.69 -0.97 17.89
CA ALA A 42 -3.55 -1.20 19.06
C ALA A 42 -3.98 0.12 19.73
N GLU A 43 -3.05 1.07 19.89
CA GLU A 43 -3.36 2.41 20.41
C GLU A 43 -4.15 3.22 19.40
N ALA A 44 -3.78 3.15 18.12
CA ALA A 44 -4.51 3.79 17.04
C ALA A 44 -5.98 3.35 17.03
N LEU A 45 -6.26 2.06 17.26
CA LEU A 45 -7.61 1.52 17.33
C LEU A 45 -8.43 2.18 18.45
N GLN A 46 -7.83 2.37 19.63
CA GLN A 46 -8.51 3.01 20.76
C GLN A 46 -8.90 4.46 20.43
N HIS A 47 -7.96 5.22 19.87
CA HIS A 47 -8.19 6.62 19.49
C HIS A 47 -9.16 6.74 18.31
N PHE A 48 -9.07 5.88 17.28
CA PHE A 48 -10.05 5.85 16.20
C PHE A 48 -11.44 5.44 16.68
N ALA A 49 -11.55 4.54 17.66
CA ALA A 49 -12.83 4.17 18.25
C ALA A 49 -13.49 5.37 18.97
N LYS A 50 -12.71 6.15 19.72
CA LYS A 50 -13.18 7.41 20.33
C LYS A 50 -13.56 8.45 19.28
N ALA A 51 -12.74 8.62 18.24
CA ALA A 51 -13.05 9.50 17.11
C ALA A 51 -14.34 9.07 16.39
N ALA A 52 -14.61 7.76 16.31
CA ALA A 52 -15.84 7.24 15.72
C ALA A 52 -17.09 7.48 16.59
N GLN A 53 -16.92 7.65 17.90
CA GLN A 53 -18.00 8.05 18.81
C GLN A 53 -18.34 9.52 18.67
N SER A 54 -17.34 10.40 18.55
CA SER A 54 -17.55 11.84 18.37
C SER A 54 -17.99 12.20 16.94
N GLN A 55 -17.53 11.44 15.94
CA GLN A 55 -17.81 11.67 14.52
C GLN A 55 -18.43 10.41 13.87
N PRO A 56 -19.63 9.96 14.30
CA PRO A 56 -20.21 8.69 13.85
C PRO A 56 -20.58 8.65 12.36
N LYS A 57 -20.73 9.83 11.74
CA LYS A 57 -21.05 10.02 10.32
C LYS A 57 -19.83 10.35 9.45
N SER A 58 -18.62 10.32 10.01
CA SER A 58 -17.41 10.57 9.24
C SER A 58 -16.96 9.31 8.51
N TRP A 59 -17.10 9.32 7.18
CA TRP A 59 -16.60 8.23 6.34
C TRP A 59 -15.08 8.06 6.50
N LYS A 60 -14.35 9.16 6.73
CA LYS A 60 -12.89 9.17 6.90
C LYS A 60 -12.47 8.40 8.15
N VAL A 61 -13.17 8.64 9.26
CA VAL A 61 -12.93 7.92 10.52
C VAL A 61 -13.24 6.44 10.36
N GLN A 62 -14.38 6.08 9.73
CA GLN A 62 -14.74 4.68 9.50
C GLN A 62 -13.74 3.94 8.59
N TYR A 63 -13.22 4.63 7.56
CA TYR A 63 -12.18 4.09 6.68
C TYR A 63 -10.89 3.79 7.43
N GLN A 64 -10.40 4.74 8.23
CA GLN A 64 -9.15 4.55 8.98
C GLN A 64 -9.30 3.53 10.11
N LEU A 65 -10.47 3.48 10.75
CA LEU A 65 -10.79 2.44 11.72
C LEU A 65 -10.73 1.04 11.06
N ALA A 66 -11.29 0.90 9.84
CA ALA A 66 -11.24 -0.34 9.08
C ALA A 66 -9.81 -0.77 8.72
N ASN A 67 -8.98 0.18 8.23
CA ASN A 67 -7.56 -0.07 7.94
C ASN A 67 -6.81 -0.51 9.19
N THR A 68 -7.07 0.13 10.33
CA THR A 68 -6.42 -0.21 11.61
C THR A 68 -6.82 -1.60 12.08
N GLN A 69 -8.10 -1.95 11.99
CA GLN A 69 -8.60 -3.29 12.28
C GLN A 69 -7.98 -4.36 11.37
N LEU A 70 -7.76 -4.03 10.10
CA LEU A 70 -7.09 -4.92 9.15
C LEU A 70 -5.63 -5.19 9.54
N GLN A 71 -4.88 -4.16 9.95
CA GLN A 71 -3.50 -4.33 10.45
C GLN A 71 -3.43 -5.21 11.70
N LEU A 72 -4.47 -5.15 12.55
CA LEU A 72 -4.62 -6.00 13.73
C LEU A 72 -5.21 -7.39 13.41
N LYS A 73 -5.42 -7.72 12.14
CA LYS A 73 -6.05 -8.98 11.66
C LYS A 73 -7.46 -9.19 12.19
N GLU A 74 -8.15 -8.12 12.59
CA GLU A 74 -9.56 -8.15 13.00
C GLU A 74 -10.49 -8.13 11.78
N ILE A 75 -10.42 -9.17 10.95
CA ILE A 75 -11.02 -9.23 9.60
C ILE A 75 -12.51 -8.86 9.58
N GLU A 76 -13.31 -9.49 10.45
CA GLU A 76 -14.75 -9.26 10.50
C GLU A 76 -15.13 -7.83 10.90
N LYS A 77 -14.36 -7.23 11.82
CA LYS A 77 -14.58 -5.84 12.25
C LYS A 77 -14.18 -4.88 11.15
N ALA A 78 -13.03 -5.11 10.51
CA ALA A 78 -12.56 -4.31 9.37
C ALA A 78 -13.60 -4.27 8.25
N LYS A 79 -14.16 -5.42 7.89
CA LYS A 79 -15.23 -5.53 6.89
C LYS A 79 -16.46 -4.70 7.25
N LYS A 80 -16.95 -4.78 8.51
CA LYS A 80 -18.08 -3.96 8.98
C LYS A 80 -17.78 -2.47 8.91
N SER A 81 -16.56 -2.06 9.28
CA SER A 81 -16.14 -0.66 9.24
C SER A 81 -16.02 -0.14 7.79
N TYR A 82 -15.53 -0.94 6.84
CA TYR A 82 -15.55 -0.59 5.41
C TYR A 82 -16.98 -0.48 4.86
N GLN A 83 -17.88 -1.38 5.23
CA GLN A 83 -19.29 -1.30 4.85
C GLN A 83 -19.95 -0.02 5.39
N LYS A 84 -19.65 0.36 6.63
CA LYS A 84 -20.11 1.62 7.21
C LYS A 84 -19.47 2.84 6.53
N CYS A 85 -18.21 2.76 6.12
CA CYS A 85 -17.60 3.81 5.30
C CYS A 85 -18.37 4.01 3.99
N LEU A 86 -18.71 2.93 3.28
CA LEU A 86 -19.49 2.97 2.03
C LEU A 86 -20.89 3.58 2.21
N SER A 87 -21.57 3.33 3.33
CA SER A 87 -22.90 3.90 3.59
C SER A 87 -22.89 5.39 3.93
N LEU A 88 -21.73 5.96 4.22
CA LEU A 88 -21.55 7.38 4.56
C LEU A 88 -21.15 8.26 3.36
N ASN A 89 -21.36 7.77 2.14
CA ASN A 89 -21.10 8.48 0.87
C ASN A 89 -19.67 9.06 0.77
N PRO A 90 -18.63 8.21 0.81
CA PRO A 90 -17.25 8.66 0.66
C PRO A 90 -16.97 9.07 -0.80
N PRO A 91 -15.89 9.83 -1.06
CA PRO A 91 -15.45 10.13 -2.42
C PRO A 91 -15.17 8.84 -3.22
N ALA A 92 -15.21 8.96 -4.55
CA ALA A 92 -15.14 7.81 -5.47
C ALA A 92 -13.94 6.90 -5.21
N ASP A 93 -12.75 7.47 -4.99
CA ASP A 93 -11.53 6.70 -4.73
C ASP A 93 -11.62 5.89 -3.44
N THR A 94 -12.13 6.51 -2.37
CA THR A 94 -12.35 5.82 -1.10
C THR A 94 -13.41 4.74 -1.23
N LYS A 95 -14.47 4.98 -2.01
CA LYS A 95 -15.49 3.96 -2.31
C LYS A 95 -14.86 2.73 -2.99
N ALA A 96 -14.06 2.97 -4.04
CA ALA A 96 -13.36 1.90 -4.75
C ALA A 96 -12.40 1.13 -3.82
N ASN A 97 -11.66 1.84 -2.95
CA ASN A 97 -10.76 1.23 -1.98
C ASN A 97 -11.50 0.36 -0.95
N CYS A 98 -12.62 0.84 -0.40
CA CYS A 98 -13.46 0.07 0.51
C CYS A 98 -14.02 -1.20 -0.15
N GLN A 99 -14.48 -1.11 -1.40
CA GLN A 99 -15.00 -2.26 -2.14
C GLN A 99 -13.89 -3.30 -2.37
N ARG A 100 -12.73 -2.87 -2.87
CA ARG A 100 -11.57 -3.75 -3.08
C ARG A 100 -11.11 -4.42 -1.79
N ALA A 101 -11.11 -3.68 -0.67
CA ALA A 101 -10.78 -4.23 0.63
C ALA A 101 -11.80 -5.31 1.06
N ILE A 102 -13.11 -5.04 0.94
CA ILE A 102 -14.15 -6.03 1.25
C ILE A 102 -14.02 -7.28 0.37
N ASP A 103 -13.77 -7.11 -0.93
CA ASP A 103 -13.60 -8.21 -1.88
C ASP A 103 -12.40 -9.08 -1.50
N TYR A 104 -11.26 -8.44 -1.20
CA TYR A 104 -10.06 -9.13 -0.71
C TYR A 104 -10.31 -9.90 0.59
N LEU A 105 -11.08 -9.33 1.53
CA LEU A 105 -11.39 -9.99 2.80
C LEU A 105 -12.40 -11.13 2.67
N ASN A 106 -13.28 -11.09 1.67
CA ASN A 106 -14.23 -12.17 1.38
C ASN A 106 -13.60 -13.32 0.61
N ASN A 107 -12.66 -13.00 -0.28
CA ASN A 107 -12.03 -13.94 -1.18
C ASN A 107 -10.53 -13.63 -1.27
N PRO A 108 -9.75 -13.93 -0.21
CA PRO A 108 -8.32 -13.70 -0.23
C PRO A 108 -7.71 -14.46 -1.42
N PRO A 109 -6.81 -13.85 -2.20
CA PRO A 109 -6.20 -14.51 -3.33
C PRO A 109 -5.57 -15.81 -2.85
N GLN A 110 -6.07 -16.93 -3.36
CA GLN A 110 -5.46 -18.23 -3.13
C GLN A 110 -3.98 -18.11 -3.50
N PRO A 111 -3.05 -18.60 -2.67
CA PRO A 111 -1.66 -18.67 -3.09
C PRO A 111 -1.64 -19.36 -4.44
N ALA A 112 -0.99 -18.72 -5.43
CA ALA A 112 -0.96 -19.23 -6.79
C ALA A 112 -0.60 -20.72 -6.73
N ALA A 113 -1.53 -21.58 -7.17
CA ALA A 113 -1.27 -23.01 -7.19
C ALA A 113 0.04 -23.20 -7.97
N PRO A 114 1.03 -23.93 -7.41
CA PRO A 114 2.28 -24.16 -8.13
C PRO A 114 1.91 -24.71 -9.50
N ALA A 115 2.45 -24.07 -10.56
CA ALA A 115 2.15 -24.46 -11.93
C ALA A 115 2.29 -25.98 -12.03
N PRO A 116 1.28 -26.71 -12.56
CA PRO A 116 1.35 -28.16 -12.62
C PRO A 116 2.65 -28.56 -13.31
N TYR A 117 3.47 -29.31 -12.59
CA TYR A 117 4.74 -29.83 -13.10
C TYR A 117 4.44 -30.59 -14.39
N ARG A 118 4.90 -30.04 -15.52
CA ARG A 118 4.83 -30.67 -16.83
C ARG A 118 6.23 -31.25 -17.11
N PRO A 119 6.46 -32.55 -16.88
CA PRO A 119 7.67 -33.18 -17.40
C PRO A 119 7.64 -33.03 -18.92
N SER A 120 8.72 -32.51 -19.50
CA SER A 120 8.85 -32.38 -20.95
C SER A 120 8.77 -33.76 -21.58
N LEU A 121 7.66 -34.03 -22.28
CA LEU A 121 7.55 -35.21 -23.13
C LEU A 121 8.49 -35.02 -24.31
N TYR A 122 9.62 -35.73 -24.24
CA TYR A 122 10.58 -35.87 -25.33
C TYR A 122 9.87 -36.54 -26.51
N GLN A 123 9.35 -35.75 -27.45
CA GLN A 123 8.89 -36.26 -28.74
C GLN A 123 10.12 -36.70 -29.54
N ARG A 124 10.40 -38.00 -29.51
CA ARG A 124 11.39 -38.61 -30.40
C ARG A 124 10.74 -38.81 -31.76
N SER A 125 10.78 -37.80 -32.62
CA SER A 125 10.53 -37.99 -34.05
C SER A 125 11.76 -38.65 -34.67
N SER A 126 11.64 -39.93 -34.97
CA SER A 126 12.55 -40.65 -35.84
C SER A 126 12.37 -40.18 -37.28
N SER A 127 13.38 -39.53 -37.83
CA SER A 127 13.62 -39.54 -39.28
C SER A 127 15.10 -39.32 -39.56
N SER A 128 15.71 -40.41 -40.03
CA SER A 128 17.00 -40.47 -40.70
C SER A 128 17.03 -39.62 -41.97
N SER A 129 18.10 -38.87 -42.19
CA SER A 129 18.94 -39.00 -43.40
C SER A 129 20.08 -37.98 -43.40
N SER A 130 21.28 -38.51 -43.60
CA SER A 130 22.51 -37.92 -44.10
C SER A 130 22.35 -36.77 -45.09
N SER A 131 23.19 -35.72 -44.96
CA SER A 131 24.33 -35.48 -45.87
C SER A 131 25.03 -34.16 -45.54
N SER A 132 26.34 -34.20 -45.73
CA SER A 132 27.37 -33.17 -45.61
C SER A 132 27.13 -31.93 -46.46
N SER A 133 27.41 -30.74 -45.93
CA SER A 133 28.26 -29.73 -46.58
C SER A 133 28.42 -28.50 -45.68
N SER A 134 29.65 -28.05 -45.58
CA SER A 134 30.13 -26.82 -44.96
C SER A 134 29.45 -25.58 -45.54
N ASP A 135 28.84 -24.75 -44.68
CA ASP A 135 28.65 -23.34 -44.95
C ASP A 135 28.64 -22.55 -43.63
N ALA A 136 29.29 -21.40 -43.64
CA ALA A 136 29.55 -20.60 -42.45
C ALA A 136 28.29 -19.92 -41.93
N GLY A 137 27.98 -20.16 -40.65
CA GLY A 137 27.68 -19.06 -39.72
C GLY A 137 26.22 -18.78 -39.34
N ALA A 138 25.28 -19.69 -39.54
CA ALA A 138 23.94 -19.55 -38.93
C ALA A 138 23.84 -20.47 -37.68
N PRO A 139 23.51 -19.94 -36.48
CA PRO A 139 23.38 -20.77 -35.28
C PRO A 139 22.30 -21.83 -35.50
N SER A 140 22.61 -23.06 -35.09
CA SER A 140 21.71 -24.20 -35.15
C SER A 140 20.40 -23.92 -34.39
N ALA A 141 19.33 -24.65 -34.71
CA ALA A 141 18.06 -24.49 -33.99
C ALA A 141 18.21 -24.65 -32.47
N ALA A 142 19.10 -25.56 -32.03
CA ALA A 142 19.46 -25.75 -30.63
C ALA A 142 20.21 -24.56 -30.03
N GLU A 143 21.11 -23.92 -30.77
CA GLU A 143 21.82 -22.71 -30.31
C GLU A 143 20.87 -21.50 -30.23
N ARG A 144 19.96 -21.34 -31.18
CA ARG A 144 18.92 -20.30 -31.14
C ARG A 144 17.98 -20.47 -29.95
N GLU A 145 17.63 -21.71 -29.59
CA GLU A 145 16.80 -21.99 -28.43
C GLU A 145 17.53 -21.68 -27.11
N LYS A 146 18.82 -22.03 -27.00
CA LYS A 146 19.66 -21.65 -25.86
C LYS A 146 19.83 -20.15 -25.75
N GLU A 147 20.05 -19.46 -26.86
CA GLU A 147 20.16 -18.01 -26.91
C GLU A 147 18.84 -17.32 -26.53
N ALA A 148 17.70 -17.83 -27.03
CA ALA A 148 16.38 -17.36 -26.64
C ALA A 148 16.10 -17.60 -25.14
N ALA A 149 16.54 -18.73 -24.59
CA ALA A 149 16.42 -19.02 -23.16
C ALA A 149 17.27 -18.06 -22.30
N ARG A 150 18.52 -17.78 -22.72
CA ARG A 150 19.40 -16.80 -22.07
C ARG A 150 18.78 -15.40 -22.13
N ALA A 151 18.33 -14.97 -23.29
CA ALA A 151 17.67 -13.69 -23.49
C ALA A 151 16.41 -13.55 -22.62
N ARG A 152 15.62 -14.62 -22.49
CA ARG A 152 14.45 -14.65 -21.61
C ARG A 152 14.83 -14.47 -20.15
N ILE A 153 15.81 -15.22 -19.65
CA ILE A 153 16.29 -15.10 -18.26
C ILE A 153 16.81 -13.70 -17.97
N THR A 154 17.61 -13.14 -18.88
CA THR A 154 18.14 -11.77 -18.72
C THR A 154 17.02 -10.75 -18.66
N ARG A 155 16.10 -10.79 -19.63
CA ARG A 155 14.97 -9.86 -19.71
C ARG A 155 14.04 -9.96 -18.49
N GLU A 156 13.73 -11.18 -18.04
CA GLU A 156 12.88 -11.40 -16.87
C GLU A 156 13.55 -10.91 -15.59
N GLY A 157 14.85 -11.20 -15.41
CA GLY A 157 15.60 -10.75 -14.26
C GLY A 157 15.81 -9.22 -14.23
N GLU A 158 16.06 -8.60 -15.38
CA GLU A 158 16.11 -7.14 -15.50
C GLU A 158 14.76 -6.49 -15.20
N ALA A 159 13.66 -7.06 -15.70
CA ALA A 159 12.31 -6.59 -15.39
C ALA A 159 11.99 -6.69 -13.89
N GLU A 160 12.44 -7.76 -13.22
CA GLU A 160 12.30 -7.92 -11.76
C GLU A 160 13.12 -6.89 -10.99
N ILE A 161 14.36 -6.60 -11.41
CA ILE A 161 15.19 -5.54 -10.82
C ILE A 161 14.51 -4.17 -10.99
N GLN A 162 13.99 -3.87 -12.19
CA GLN A 162 13.31 -2.61 -12.46
C GLN A 162 12.05 -2.46 -11.61
N LYS A 163 11.23 -3.51 -11.54
CA LYS A 163 10.02 -3.53 -10.70
C LYS A 163 10.37 -3.32 -9.22
N MET A 164 11.37 -4.04 -8.71
CA MET A 164 11.82 -3.90 -7.32
C MET A 164 12.32 -2.47 -7.04
N LYS A 165 13.13 -1.90 -7.94
CA LYS A 165 13.61 -0.52 -7.80
C LYS A 165 12.47 0.50 -7.80
N ALA A 166 11.47 0.32 -8.66
CA ALA A 166 10.30 1.19 -8.71
C ALA A 166 9.45 1.11 -7.44
N GLU A 167 9.19 -0.09 -6.92
CA GLU A 167 8.47 -0.30 -5.66
C GLU A 167 9.20 0.33 -4.48
N GLU A 168 10.53 0.19 -4.42
CA GLU A 168 11.35 0.81 -3.39
C GLU A 168 11.42 2.34 -3.56
N GLU A 169 11.49 2.88 -4.78
CA GLU A 169 11.41 4.32 -5.00
C GLU A 169 10.05 4.89 -4.57
N GLU A 170 8.96 4.18 -4.84
CA GLU A 170 7.63 4.56 -4.37
C GLU A 170 7.53 4.50 -2.84
N ARG A 171 8.10 3.46 -2.22
CA ARG A 171 8.20 3.35 -0.76
C ARG A 171 9.02 4.47 -0.15
N LEU A 172 10.11 4.89 -0.80
CA LEU A 172 10.93 6.02 -0.38
C LEU A 172 10.15 7.33 -0.46
N LYS A 173 9.45 7.57 -1.58
CA LYS A 173 8.57 8.74 -1.76
C LYS A 173 7.44 8.75 -0.72
N ALA A 174 6.83 7.60 -0.46
CA ALA A 174 5.78 7.45 0.54
C ALA A 174 6.33 7.72 1.96
N ALA A 175 7.52 7.20 2.28
CA ALA A 175 8.19 7.44 3.55
C ALA A 175 8.54 8.92 3.74
N GLN A 176 9.04 9.58 2.70
CA GLN A 176 9.29 11.02 2.69
C GLN A 176 7.99 11.82 2.90
N ALA A 177 6.90 11.41 2.26
CA ALA A 177 5.59 12.04 2.40
C ALA A 177 4.91 11.79 3.76
N SER A 178 5.18 10.65 4.41
CA SER A 178 4.62 10.30 5.72
C SER A 178 5.45 10.79 6.91
N THR A 179 6.65 11.32 6.68
CA THR A 179 7.53 11.75 7.75
C THR A 179 7.10 13.11 8.30
N ASN A 180 6.48 13.11 9.49
CA ASN A 180 6.09 14.32 10.25
C ASN A 180 7.29 15.02 10.94
N ARG A 181 8.53 14.72 10.53
CA ARG A 181 9.76 15.32 11.06
C ARG A 181 10.15 16.52 10.19
N SER A 182 9.59 17.67 10.54
CA SER A 182 9.99 18.97 10.00
C SER A 182 10.91 19.67 11.00
N TRP A 183 12.11 20.04 10.57
CA TRP A 183 13.00 20.90 11.35
C TRP A 183 12.81 22.34 10.88
N ILE A 184 12.61 23.26 11.83
CA ILE A 184 12.59 24.69 11.57
C ILE A 184 14.01 25.20 11.78
N HIS A 185 14.66 25.65 10.72
CA HIS A 185 15.97 26.29 10.79
C HIS A 185 15.84 27.67 11.43
N ALA A 186 16.95 28.21 11.94
CA ALA A 186 16.96 29.51 12.62
C ALA A 186 16.50 30.69 11.73
N ASP A 187 16.48 30.51 10.40
CA ASP A 187 15.97 31.45 9.41
C ASP A 187 14.46 31.28 9.09
N GLY A 188 13.79 30.34 9.75
CA GLY A 188 12.38 30.02 9.55
C GLY A 188 12.10 29.06 8.39
N SER A 189 13.12 28.54 7.70
CA SER A 189 12.93 27.54 6.64
C SER A 189 12.60 26.17 7.22
N ILE A 190 11.65 25.48 6.61
CA ILE A 190 11.22 24.14 7.01
C ILE A 190 11.87 23.13 6.06
N GLN A 191 12.64 22.19 6.61
CA GLN A 191 13.24 21.11 5.81
C GLN A 191 12.63 19.76 6.20
N THR A 192 12.09 19.06 5.22
CA THR A 192 11.57 17.68 5.33
C THR A 192 12.57 16.76 4.63
N HIS A 193 13.36 15.99 5.38
CA HIS A 193 14.27 15.01 4.81
C HIS A 193 14.34 13.76 5.68
N LEU A 194 14.27 12.60 5.03
CA LEU A 194 14.74 11.34 5.60
C LEU A 194 16.23 11.53 5.95
N SER A 195 16.71 11.09 7.12
CA SER A 195 18.11 11.38 7.48
C SER A 195 19.06 10.73 6.47
N GLU A 196 20.21 11.35 6.18
CA GLU A 196 21.19 10.80 5.23
C GLU A 196 21.58 9.34 5.57
N SER A 197 21.54 8.98 6.85
CA SER A 197 21.77 7.62 7.35
C SER A 197 20.66 6.63 6.95
N GLU A 198 19.39 7.03 7.03
CA GLU A 198 18.23 6.22 6.65
C GLU A 198 18.19 6.01 5.12
N GLU A 199 18.50 7.05 4.34
CA GLU A 199 18.64 6.92 2.88
C GLU A 199 19.79 6.00 2.48
N ALA A 200 20.90 6.04 3.21
CA ALA A 200 22.05 5.17 2.97
C ALA A 200 21.73 3.70 3.28
N GLU A 201 20.98 3.41 4.34
CA GLU A 201 20.51 2.06 4.64
C GLU A 201 19.55 1.55 3.57
N PHE A 202 18.63 2.40 3.12
CA PHE A 202 17.71 2.08 2.04
C PHE A 202 18.43 1.70 0.75
N LYS A 203 19.43 2.51 0.35
CA LYS A 203 20.28 2.23 -0.82
C LYS A 203 21.06 0.92 -0.67
N LYS A 204 21.57 0.61 0.53
CA LYS A 204 22.24 -0.66 0.83
C LYS A 204 21.28 -1.85 0.70
N GLU A 205 20.05 -1.71 1.15
CA GLU A 205 19.03 -2.76 1.04
C GLU A 205 18.69 -3.05 -0.44
N VAL A 206 18.44 -2.00 -1.23
CA VAL A 206 18.18 -2.12 -2.68
C VAL A 206 19.36 -2.80 -3.40
N ALA A 207 20.60 -2.41 -3.09
CA ALA A 207 21.79 -3.01 -3.68
C ALA A 207 21.94 -4.51 -3.31
N ARG A 208 21.60 -4.91 -2.08
CA ARG A 208 21.60 -6.32 -1.67
C ARG A 208 20.55 -7.13 -2.42
N LYS A 209 19.34 -6.59 -2.57
CA LYS A 209 18.26 -7.24 -3.33
C LYS A 209 18.63 -7.39 -4.80
N GLU A 210 19.18 -6.36 -5.42
CA GLU A 210 19.68 -6.41 -6.79
C GLU A 210 20.77 -7.48 -6.97
N ALA A 211 21.75 -7.53 -6.07
CA ALA A 211 22.80 -8.55 -6.12
C ALA A 211 22.25 -9.98 -6.02
N ALA A 212 21.25 -10.21 -5.16
CA ALA A 212 20.62 -11.52 -5.03
C ALA A 212 19.86 -11.95 -6.30
N ILE A 213 19.16 -11.01 -6.95
CA ILE A 213 18.47 -11.28 -8.22
C ILE A 213 19.49 -11.61 -9.32
N ARG A 214 20.56 -10.82 -9.43
CA ARG A 214 21.64 -11.06 -10.41
C ARG A 214 22.33 -12.40 -10.18
N ASP A 215 22.60 -12.78 -8.93
CA ASP A 215 23.20 -14.09 -8.62
C ASP A 215 22.27 -15.24 -9.05
N ARG A 216 20.97 -15.12 -8.76
CA ARG A 216 19.97 -16.10 -9.22
C ARG A 216 19.95 -16.21 -10.75
N MET A 217 19.95 -15.08 -11.46
CA MET A 217 20.03 -15.04 -12.93
C MET A 217 21.30 -15.75 -13.43
N GLN A 218 22.45 -15.46 -12.84
CA GLN A 218 23.72 -16.05 -13.24
C GLN A 218 23.71 -17.57 -13.07
N ARG A 219 23.12 -18.09 -11.98
CA ARG A 219 22.94 -19.53 -11.78
C ARG A 219 22.05 -20.17 -12.85
N GLN A 220 20.99 -19.48 -13.28
CA GLN A 220 20.12 -19.93 -14.37
C GLN A 220 20.81 -19.87 -15.73
N LEU A 221 21.64 -18.86 -15.99
CA LEU A 221 22.42 -18.76 -17.21
C LEU A 221 23.48 -19.88 -17.27
N ASN A 222 24.15 -20.16 -16.16
CA ASN A 222 25.14 -21.22 -16.05
C ASN A 222 24.54 -22.63 -16.18
N SER A 223 23.24 -22.80 -15.96
CA SER A 223 22.57 -24.11 -16.12
C SER A 223 22.18 -24.42 -17.58
N ILE A 224 22.26 -23.42 -18.48
CA ILE A 224 22.06 -23.61 -19.92
C ILE A 224 23.33 -24.20 -20.54
N LYS A 225 23.38 -25.54 -20.61
CA LYS A 225 24.38 -26.32 -21.32
C LYS A 225 24.17 -26.26 -22.83
#